data_AF-A0A1G9X302-F1
#
_entry.id   AF-A0A1G9X302-F1
#
_cell.length_a   1.000
_cell.length_b   1.000
_cell.length_c   1.000
_cell.angle_alpha   90.00
_cell.angle_beta   90.00
_cell.angle_gamma   90.00
#
_symmetry.space_group_name_H-M   'P 1'
#
loop_
_entity.id
_entity.type
_entity.pdbx_description
1 polymer ?
#
loop_
_entity_poly.entity_id
_entity_poly.type
_entity_poly.pdbx_seq_one_letter_code
_entity_poly.pdbx_strand_id
1 'polypeptide(L)'
;MRDPDLLRRAGEALYGDGDWRRPMARLLGPHHPDGPRDEVDPRSVSRWSNGGREIPDWIWPVLARLLRERAADAAEVARDIEGA
;
A
#
# COMPACT_ATOMS: atom_id res chain seq x y z
N MET A 1 -13.86 -9.13 -3.59
CA MET A 1 -12.79 -10.10 -3.91
C MET A 1 -11.51 -9.59 -3.25
N ARG A 2 -10.91 -10.36 -2.33
CA ARG A 2 -9.63 -10.03 -1.69
C ARG A 2 -8.54 -10.67 -2.53
N ASP A 3 -8.06 -9.93 -3.51
CA ASP A 3 -7.28 -10.45 -4.63
C ASP A 3 -5.80 -10.05 -4.50
N PRO A 4 -4.85 -10.99 -4.58
CA PRO A 4 -3.42 -10.69 -4.75
C PRO A 4 -3.11 -9.64 -5.83
N ASP A 5 -3.88 -9.62 -6.93
CA ASP A 5 -3.73 -8.62 -7.99
C ASP A 5 -4.07 -7.21 -7.50
N LEU A 6 -5.12 -7.06 -6.69
CA LEU A 6 -5.48 -5.75 -6.12
C LEU A 6 -4.40 -5.23 -5.18
N LEU A 7 -3.78 -6.11 -4.38
CA LEU A 7 -2.66 -5.73 -3.53
C LEU A 7 -1.44 -5.31 -4.37
N ARG A 8 -1.14 -6.04 -5.45
CA ARG A 8 -0.07 -5.68 -6.40
C ARG A 8 -0.31 -4.30 -7.01
N ARG A 9 -1.51 -4.05 -7.54
CA ARG A 9 -1.90 -2.76 -8.13
C ARG A 9 -1.82 -1.61 -7.12
N ALA A 10 -2.21 -1.85 -5.87
CA ALA A 10 -2.07 -0.86 -4.80
C ALA A 10 -0.59 -0.55 -4.50
N GLY A 11 0.26 -1.59 -4.45
CA GLY A 11 1.70 -1.43 -4.28
C GLY A 11 2.35 -0.62 -5.39
N GLU A 12 2.04 -0.96 -6.64
CA GLU A 12 2.53 -0.25 -7.83
C GLU A 12 2.02 1.21 -7.88
N ALA A 13 0.76 1.46 -7.53
CA ALA A 13 0.24 2.82 -7.48
C ALA A 13 0.91 3.69 -6.40
N LEU A 14 1.34 3.10 -5.28
CA LEU A 14 2.01 3.82 -4.19
C LEU A 14 3.51 4.02 -4.43
N TYR A 15 4.19 3.04 -5.01
CA TYR A 15 5.65 2.99 -5.06
C TYR A 15 6.25 2.87 -6.47
N GLY A 16 5.42 2.77 -7.50
CA GLY A 16 5.83 2.48 -8.88
C GLY A 16 6.09 0.99 -9.13
N ASP A 17 6.44 0.69 -10.38
CA ASP A 17 6.77 -0.66 -10.80
C ASP A 17 8.09 -1.12 -10.17
N GLY A 18 8.10 -2.31 -9.56
CA GLY A 18 9.30 -2.90 -8.96
C GLY A 18 9.09 -3.47 -7.56
N ASP A 19 10.07 -3.28 -6.67
CA ASP A 19 10.03 -3.82 -5.31
C ASP A 19 9.16 -2.97 -4.37
N TRP A 20 7.84 -2.99 -4.60
CA TRP A 20 6.85 -2.34 -3.74
C TRP A 20 6.61 -3.08 -2.42
N ARG A 21 7.01 -4.36 -2.31
CA ARG A 21 6.65 -5.22 -1.16
C ARG A 21 7.34 -4.77 0.12
N ARG A 22 8.62 -4.41 0.04
CA ARG A 22 9.40 -3.91 1.18
C ARG A 22 8.89 -2.56 1.70
N PRO A 23 8.69 -1.52 0.88
CA PRO A 23 8.13 -0.26 1.37
C PRO A 23 6.68 -0.42 1.84
N MET A 24 5.88 -1.30 1.21
CA MET A 24 4.53 -1.64 1.69
C MET A 24 4.54 -2.22 3.11
N ALA A 25 5.52 -3.07 3.43
CA ALA A 25 5.63 -3.66 4.76
C ALA A 25 5.79 -2.57 5.85
N ARG A 26 6.61 -1.56 5.57
CA ARG A 26 6.82 -0.39 6.44
C ARG A 26 5.59 0.50 6.51
N LEU A 27 4.94 0.74 5.38
CA LEU A 27 3.72 1.54 5.31
C LEU A 27 2.59 0.98 6.19
N LEU A 28 2.43 -0.35 6.20
CA LEU A 28 1.38 -1.02 6.93
C LEU A 28 1.65 -1.14 8.44
N GLY A 29 2.93 -1.09 8.86
CA GLY A 29 3.33 -1.26 10.26
C GLY A 29 2.59 -0.34 11.23
N PRO A 30 2.58 0.98 11.02
CA PRO A 30 1.88 1.94 11.89
C PRO A 30 0.36 1.74 11.99
N HIS A 31 -0.24 0.99 11.06
CA HIS A 31 -1.68 0.75 10.96
C HIS A 31 -2.11 -0.63 11.49
N HIS A 32 -1.21 -1.39 12.08
CA HIS A 32 -1.50 -2.74 12.53
C HIS A 32 -2.53 -2.74 13.69
N PRO A 33 -3.56 -3.62 13.66
CA PRO A 33 -4.64 -3.63 14.65
C PRO A 33 -4.18 -3.91 16.08
N ASP A 34 -3.19 -4.79 16.26
CA ASP A 34 -2.60 -5.10 17.58
C ASP A 34 -1.64 -4.01 18.10
N GLY A 35 -1.57 -2.86 17.44
CA GLY A 35 -0.73 -1.72 17.82
C GLY A 35 0.31 -1.34 16.77
N PRO A 36 0.63 -0.03 16.65
CA PRO A 36 1.63 0.47 15.70
C PRO A 36 2.99 -0.20 15.87
N ARG A 37 3.67 -0.45 14.75
CA ARG A 37 5.03 -1.01 14.69
C ARG A 37 5.77 -0.47 13.47
N ASP A 38 7.09 -0.63 13.44
CA ASP A 38 7.93 -0.11 12.35
C ASP A 38 7.57 -0.72 10.98
N GLU A 39 7.28 -2.02 10.94
CA GLU A 39 6.85 -2.73 9.74
C GLU A 39 6.06 -4.01 10.08
N VAL A 40 5.22 -4.47 9.14
CA VAL A 40 4.75 -5.86 9.13
C VAL A 40 5.82 -6.78 8.54
N ASP A 41 5.76 -8.09 8.78
CA ASP A 41 6.74 -9.03 8.20
C ASP A 41 6.75 -8.94 6.66
N PRO A 42 7.87 -8.55 6.02
CA PRO A 42 7.97 -8.45 4.56
C PRO A 42 7.66 -9.77 3.84
N ARG A 43 7.91 -10.92 4.48
CA ARG A 43 7.54 -12.23 3.93
C ARG A 43 6.03 -12.42 3.87
N SER A 44 5.28 -11.79 4.77
CA SER A 44 3.82 -11.81 4.72
C SER A 44 3.30 -11.06 3.49
N VAL A 45 3.86 -9.88 3.19
CA VAL A 45 3.50 -9.12 1.97
C VAL A 45 3.78 -9.94 0.71
N SER A 46 4.92 -10.64 0.65
CA SER A 46 5.21 -11.55 -0.45
C SER A 46 4.19 -12.68 -0.59
N ARG A 47 3.83 -13.35 0.52
CA ARG A 47 2.83 -14.43 0.53
C ARG A 47 1.42 -13.95 0.19
N TRP A 48 1.06 -12.73 0.56
CA TRP A 48 -0.20 -12.11 0.16
C TRP A 48 -0.22 -11.84 -1.36
N SER A 49 0.86 -11.27 -1.88
CA SER A 49 0.97 -10.88 -3.29
C SER A 49 1.01 -12.04 -4.27
N ASN A 50 1.36 -13.25 -3.82
CA ASN A 50 1.43 -14.44 -4.66
C ASN A 50 0.32 -15.47 -4.35
N GLY A 51 -0.64 -15.12 -3.49
CA GLY A 51 -1.74 -16.02 -3.09
C GLY A 51 -1.33 -17.15 -2.14
N GLY A 52 -0.09 -17.17 -1.65
CA GLY A 52 0.38 -18.16 -0.67
C GLY A 52 -0.18 -17.96 0.74
N ARG A 53 -0.83 -16.82 1.03
CA ARG A 53 -1.59 -16.57 2.26
C ARG A 53 -2.73 -15.59 2.00
N GLU A 54 -3.85 -15.77 2.70
CA GLU A 54 -4.94 -14.79 2.71
C GLU A 54 -4.46 -13.42 3.21
N ILE A 55 -5.00 -12.37 2.59
CA ILE A 55 -4.70 -10.98 2.88
C ILE A 55 -5.61 -10.51 4.03
N PRO A 56 -5.07 -10.09 5.18
CA PRO A 56 -5.85 -9.61 6.32
C PRO A 56 -6.82 -8.47 5.97
N ASP A 57 -8.03 -8.54 6.53
CA ASP A 57 -9.15 -7.64 6.23
C ASP A 57 -8.84 -6.17 6.47
N TRP A 58 -8.05 -5.89 7.51
CA TRP A 58 -7.68 -4.54 7.91
C TRP A 58 -6.79 -3.83 6.90
N ILE A 59 -6.12 -4.56 6.01
CA ILE A 59 -5.24 -3.97 4.99
C ILE A 59 -6.04 -3.16 3.98
N TRP A 60 -7.20 -3.64 3.56
CA TRP A 60 -7.99 -3.01 2.50
C TRP A 60 -8.46 -1.58 2.81
N PRO A 61 -9.10 -1.28 3.96
CA PRO A 61 -9.47 0.10 4.28
C PRO A 61 -8.23 1.00 4.45
N VAL A 62 -7.12 0.46 4.96
CA VAL A 62 -5.85 1.20 5.09
C VAL A 62 -5.30 1.58 3.72
N LEU A 63 -5.18 0.63 2.79
CA LEU A 63 -4.71 0.89 1.43
C LEU A 63 -5.63 1.85 0.68
N ALA A 64 -6.95 1.69 0.81
CA ALA A 64 -7.90 2.58 0.15
C ALA A 64 -7.78 4.03 0.66
N ARG A 65 -7.50 4.23 1.95
CA ARG A 65 -7.23 5.57 2.50
C ARG A 65 -5.91 6.13 1.95
N LEU A 66 -4.82 5.37 2.07
CA LEU A 66 -3.47 5.80 1.66
C LEU A 66 -3.38 6.10 0.16
N LEU A 67 -4.07 5.34 -0.69
CA LEU A 67 -4.16 5.60 -2.12
C LEU A 67 -4.89 6.91 -2.43
N ARG A 68 -5.94 7.25 -1.68
CA ARG A 68 -6.65 8.54 -1.84
C ARG A 68 -5.78 9.70 -1.41
N GLU A 69 -5.05 9.56 -0.30
CA GLU A 69 -4.08 10.56 0.16
C GLU A 69 -3.01 10.78 -0.92
N ARG A 70 -2.41 9.70 -1.43
CA ARG A 70 -1.41 9.78 -2.50
C ARG A 70 -1.93 10.44 -3.78
N ALA A 71 -3.19 10.19 -4.13
CA ALA A 71 -3.85 10.81 -5.28
C ALA A 71 -4.12 12.30 -5.06
N ALA A 72 -4.50 12.70 -3.85
CA ALA A 72 -4.64 14.11 -3.48
C ALA A 72 -3.29 14.84 -3.61
N ASP A 73 -2.23 14.28 -3.02
CA ASP A 73 -0.86 14.85 -3.11
C ASP A 73 -0.41 15.00 -4.57
N ALA A 74 -0.66 13.98 -5.40
CA ALA A 74 -0.33 14.01 -6.83
C ALA A 74 -1.08 15.14 -7.56
N ALA A 75 -2.36 15.32 -7.25
CA ALA A 75 -3.19 16.37 -7.85
C ALA A 75 -2.75 17.77 -7.39
N GLU A 76 -2.25 17.92 -6.16
CA GLU A 76 -1.67 19.20 -5.71
C GLU A 76 -0.43 19.56 -6.52
N VAL A 77 0.52 18.62 -6.64
CA VAL A 77 1.74 18.81 -7.43
C VAL A 77 1.43 19.12 -8.89
N ALA A 78 0.41 18.49 -9.48
CA ALA A 78 0.00 18.78 -10.85
C ALA A 78 -0.48 20.24 -11.01
N ARG A 79 -1.31 20.73 -10.09
CA ARG A 79 -1.78 22.13 -10.09
C ARG A 79 -0.62 23.12 -9.97
N ASP A 80 0.36 22.81 -9.12
CA ASP A 80 1.55 23.66 -8.95
C ASP A 80 2.40 23.73 -10.23
N ILE A 81 2.51 22.61 -10.97
CA ILE A 81 3.22 22.55 -12.26
C ILE A 81 2.46 23.34 -13.35
N GLU A 82 1.13 23.23 -13.40
CA GLU A 82 0.30 23.94 -14.39
C GLU A 82 0.24 25.45 -14.16
N GLY A 83 0.44 25.89 -12.91
CA GLY A 83 0.47 27.31 -12.53
C GLY A 83 1.83 27.98 -12.65
N ALA A 84 2.90 27.24 -12.98
CA ALA A 84 4.28 27.72 -13.13
C ALA A 84 4.61 28.09 -14.58
#